data_AF-A0A645G5L7-F1
#
_entry.id   AF-A0A645G5L7-F1
#
_cell.length_a   1.000
_cell.length_b   1.000
_cell.length_c   1.000
_cell.angle_alpha   90.00
_cell.angle_beta   90.00
_cell.angle_gamma   90.00
#
_symmetry.space_group_name_H-M   'P 1'
#
loop_
_entity.id
_entity.type
_entity.pdbx_description
1 polymer ?
#
loop_
_entity_poly.entity_id
_entity_poly.type
_entity_poly.pdbx_seq_one_letter_code
_entity_poly.pdbx_strand_id
1 'polypeptide(L)'
;MFKAGTSLAGRSVDEIFNTDFKPFTLGDYKIGVAQVSTMDLSGFAPLKAEMLDYMNNKCEAGKYNLLVLLLTDIIQTDQKL
;
A
#
# COMPACT_ATOMS: atom_id res chain seq x y z
N MET A 1 15.88 12.75 -9.81
CA MET A 1 16.09 11.42 -9.20
C MET A 1 14.85 10.90 -8.46
N PHE A 2 14.17 11.72 -7.62
CA PHE A 2 13.02 11.28 -6.83
C PHE A 2 11.75 10.89 -7.63
N LYS A 3 11.44 11.57 -8.75
CA LYS A 3 10.22 11.29 -9.53
C LYS A 3 10.11 9.87 -10.10
N ALA A 4 11.23 9.24 -10.45
CA ALA A 4 11.22 7.91 -11.09
C ALA A 4 11.04 6.76 -10.07
N GLY A 5 11.53 6.93 -8.84
CA GLY A 5 11.41 5.92 -7.78
C GLY A 5 10.06 5.89 -7.07
N THR A 6 9.29 6.98 -7.15
CA THR A 6 7.98 7.12 -6.47
C THR A 6 6.80 7.22 -7.44
N SER A 7 7.06 7.08 -8.75
CA SER A 7 5.99 7.10 -9.74
C SER A 7 5.22 5.79 -9.67
N LEU A 8 3.92 5.89 -9.40
CA LEU A 8 2.99 4.76 -9.47
C LEU A 8 2.56 4.46 -10.91
N ALA A 9 2.82 5.38 -11.84
CA ALA A 9 2.45 5.24 -13.24
C ALA A 9 3.16 4.04 -13.88
N GLY A 10 2.38 3.17 -14.53
CA GLY A 10 2.89 1.99 -15.23
C GLY A 10 3.12 0.76 -14.35
N ARG A 11 2.86 0.85 -13.04
CA ARG A 11 2.91 -0.29 -12.12
C ARG A 11 1.52 -0.84 -11.87
N SER A 12 1.39 -2.15 -11.80
CA SER A 12 0.16 -2.82 -11.37
C SER A 12 -0.10 -2.64 -9.88
N VAL A 13 -1.35 -2.78 -9.43
CA VAL A 13 -1.68 -2.73 -8.00
C VAL A 13 -0.99 -3.81 -7.17
N ASP A 14 -0.74 -4.98 -7.77
CA ASP A 14 0.04 -6.05 -7.13
C ASP A 14 1.48 -5.60 -6.86
N GLU A 15 2.16 -5.06 -7.87
CA GLU A 15 3.54 -4.58 -7.73
C GLU A 15 3.61 -3.43 -6.71
N ILE A 16 2.64 -2.51 -6.75
CA ILE A 16 2.57 -1.39 -5.81
C ILE A 16 2.39 -1.91 -4.39
N PHE A 17 1.37 -2.74 -4.14
CA PHE A 17 1.04 -3.24 -2.80
C PHE A 17 2.16 -4.08 -2.19
N ASN A 18 2.79 -4.95 -2.99
CA ASN A 18 3.81 -5.88 -2.49
C ASN A 18 5.21 -5.25 -2.35
N THR A 19 5.40 -3.98 -2.74
CA THR A 19 6.71 -3.29 -2.63
C THR A 19 7.23 -3.28 -1.20
N ASP A 20 6.36 -2.97 -0.23
CA ASP A 20 6.67 -3.03 1.20
C ASP A 20 5.46 -3.59 1.96
N PHE A 21 5.15 -4.86 1.67
CA PHE A 21 4.13 -5.61 2.39
C PHE A 21 4.77 -6.51 3.46
N LYS A 22 4.28 -6.39 4.69
CA LYS A 22 4.75 -7.17 5.84
C LYS A 22 3.57 -7.87 6.52
N PRO A 23 3.59 -9.21 6.63
CA PRO A 23 2.63 -9.93 7.46
C PRO A 23 3.03 -9.88 8.94
N PHE A 24 2.05 -9.85 9.81
CA PHE A 24 2.18 -9.86 11.26
C PHE A 24 1.18 -10.83 11.89
N THR A 25 1.52 -11.32 13.06
CA THR A 25 0.62 -12.09 13.92
C THR A 25 0.46 -11.35 15.24
N LEU A 26 -0.77 -11.02 15.60
CA LEU A 26 -1.12 -10.37 16.87
C LEU A 26 -2.08 -11.27 17.63
N GLY A 27 -1.56 -12.06 18.56
CA GLY A 27 -2.33 -13.15 19.18
C GLY A 27 -2.82 -14.13 18.11
N ASP A 28 -4.13 -14.33 18.04
CA ASP A 28 -4.76 -15.22 17.05
C ASP A 28 -5.06 -14.51 15.70
N TYR A 29 -4.76 -13.21 15.58
CA TYR A 29 -5.08 -12.43 14.39
C TYR A 29 -3.88 -12.37 13.42
N LYS A 30 -4.12 -12.72 12.16
CA LYS A 30 -3.19 -12.54 11.05
C LYS A 30 -3.45 -11.19 10.38
N ILE A 31 -2.48 -10.29 10.46
CA ILE A 31 -2.57 -8.93 9.93
C ILE A 31 -1.55 -8.75 8.81
N GLY A 32 -1.84 -7.91 7.82
CA GLY A 32 -0.85 -7.48 6.83
C GLY A 32 -0.83 -5.96 6.71
N VAL A 33 0.36 -5.38 6.61
CA VAL A 33 0.53 -3.94 6.42
C VAL A 33 1.36 -3.73 5.15
N ALA A 34 0.80 -3.00 4.19
CA ALA A 34 1.51 -2.50 3.01
C ALA A 34 1.79 -1.01 3.19
N GLN A 35 3.02 -0.57 2.93
CA GLN A 35 3.37 0.84 2.88
C GLN A 35 3.70 1.27 1.45
N VAL A 36 3.07 2.35 0.99
CA VAL A 36 3.28 2.94 -0.33
C VAL A 36 3.62 4.42 -0.15
N SER A 37 4.86 4.76 -0.49
CA SER A 37 5.34 6.15 -0.50
C SER A 37 5.18 6.74 -1.90
N THR A 38 4.49 7.87 -2.01
CA THR A 38 4.27 8.57 -3.29
C THR A 38 4.52 10.07 -3.14
N MET A 39 4.90 10.73 -4.24
CA MET A 39 4.92 12.19 -4.37
C MET A 39 3.67 12.74 -5.06
N ASP A 40 2.80 11.84 -5.51
CA ASP A 40 1.60 12.14 -6.25
C ASP A 40 0.45 11.29 -5.69
N LEU A 41 -0.18 11.79 -4.63
CA LEU A 41 -1.40 11.19 -4.08
C LEU A 41 -2.55 11.23 -5.07
N SER A 42 -2.60 12.25 -5.94
CA SER A 42 -3.67 12.39 -6.93
C SER A 42 -3.60 11.29 -7.99
N GLY A 43 -2.39 10.87 -8.37
CA GLY A 43 -2.13 9.73 -9.23
C GLY A 43 -2.54 8.37 -8.63
N PHE A 44 -2.74 8.29 -7.31
CA PHE A 44 -3.28 7.08 -6.66
C PHE A 44 -4.81 7.00 -6.69
N ALA A 45 -5.52 8.13 -6.78
CA ALA A 45 -6.98 8.14 -6.72
C ALA A 45 -7.65 7.23 -7.78
N PRO A 46 -7.18 7.16 -9.05
CA PRO A 46 -7.72 6.24 -10.05
C PRO A 46 -7.49 4.76 -9.70
N LEU A 47 -6.42 4.43 -8.98
CA LEU A 47 -6.05 3.06 -8.61
C LEU A 47 -6.81 2.56 -7.38
N LYS A 48 -7.52 3.42 -6.66
CA LYS A 48 -8.13 3.10 -5.36
C LYS A 48 -9.09 1.93 -5.44
N ALA A 49 -9.98 1.89 -6.43
CA ALA A 49 -10.96 0.82 -6.57
C ALA A 49 -10.27 -0.53 -6.82
N GLU A 50 -9.37 -0.57 -7.81
CA GLU A 50 -8.60 -1.77 -8.15
C GLU A 50 -7.73 -2.25 -6.98
N MET A 51 -7.12 -1.32 -6.23
CA MET A 51 -6.34 -1.64 -5.03
C MET A 51 -7.21 -2.26 -3.93
N LEU A 52 -8.42 -1.74 -3.70
CA LEU A 52 -9.34 -2.31 -2.70
C LEU A 52 -9.78 -3.71 -3.11
N ASP A 53 -10.10 -3.93 -4.38
CA ASP A 53 -10.46 -5.26 -4.90
C ASP A 53 -9.28 -6.24 -4.75
N TYR A 54 -8.07 -5.80 -5.09
CA TYR A 54 -6.85 -6.57 -4.88
C TYR A 54 -6.65 -6.93 -3.40
N MET A 55 -6.80 -5.95 -2.49
CA MET A 55 -6.67 -6.15 -1.06
C MET A 55 -7.70 -7.13 -0.52
N ASN A 56 -8.96 -7.04 -0.95
CA ASN A 56 -10.02 -7.97 -0.53
C ASN A 56 -9.69 -9.41 -0.96
N ASN A 57 -9.32 -9.60 -2.24
CA ASN A 57 -8.93 -10.91 -2.75
C ASN A 57 -7.70 -11.48 -2.02
N LYS A 58 -6.69 -10.64 -1.75
CA LYS A 58 -5.48 -11.05 -1.01
C LYS A 58 -5.81 -11.37 0.45
N CYS A 59 -6.72 -10.62 1.07
CA CYS A 59 -7.16 -10.84 2.44
C CYS A 59 -7.80 -12.23 2.57
N GLU A 60 -8.75 -12.55 1.67
CA GLU A 60 -9.43 -13.84 1.64
C GLU A 60 -8.47 -15.00 1.32
N ALA A 61 -7.72 -14.90 0.21
CA ALA A 61 -6.78 -15.95 -0.21
C ALA A 61 -5.69 -16.20 0.82
N GLY A 62 -5.21 -15.13 1.47
CA GLY A 62 -4.19 -15.18 2.50
C GLY A 62 -4.71 -15.50 3.90
N LYS A 63 -6.04 -15.60 4.09
CA LYS A 63 -6.70 -15.76 5.40
C LYS A 63 -6.24 -14.71 6.42
N TYR A 64 -6.13 -13.47 5.99
CA TYR A 64 -5.86 -12.34 6.88
C TYR A 64 -7.15 -11.93 7.58
N ASN A 65 -7.04 -11.52 8.83
CA ASN A 65 -8.13 -10.87 9.57
C ASN A 65 -8.21 -9.38 9.24
N LEU A 66 -7.08 -8.78 8.87
CA LEU A 66 -6.98 -7.36 8.53
C LEU A 66 -5.82 -7.13 7.55
N LEU A 67 -6.08 -6.39 6.47
CA LEU A 67 -5.04 -5.77 5.66
C LEU A 67 -5.14 -4.25 5.78
N VAL A 68 -4.00 -3.60 5.97
CA VAL A 68 -3.87 -2.15 6.06
C VAL A 68 -2.96 -1.66 4.93
N LEU A 69 -3.38 -0.61 4.24
CA LEU A 69 -2.55 0.13 3.29
C LEU A 69 -2.24 1.51 3.87
N LEU A 70 -0.95 1.78 4.09
CA LEU A 70 -0.43 3.08 4.49
C LEU A 70 0.06 3.81 3.24
N LEU A 71 -0.69 4.82 2.81
CA LEU A 71 -0.29 5.70 1.71
C LEU A 71 0.34 6.97 2.27
N THR A 72 1.63 7.16 2.03
CA THR A 72 2.42 8.28 2.59
C THR A 72 2.83 9.24 1.48
N ASP A 73 2.47 10.52 1.63
CA ASP A 73 2.98 11.60 0.80
C ASP A 73 4.37 12.03 1.30
N ILE A 74 5.40 11.82 0.49
CA ILE A 74 6.78 12.15 0.88
C ILE A 74 7.16 13.62 0.60
N ILE A 75 6.30 14.39 -0.07
CA ILE A 75 6.49 15.84 -0.24
C ILE A 75 5.96 16.58 0.99
N GLN A 76 4.87 16.09 1.59
CA GLN A 76 4.26 16.67 2.79
C GLN A 76 4.83 16.16 4.12
N THR A 77 5.91 15.36 4.10
CA THR A 77 6.53 14.87 5.33
C THR A 77 7.29 15.97 6.09
N ASP A 78 6.56 16.78 6.85
CA ASP A 78 7.04 17.35 8.12
C ASP A 78 6.91 16.26 9.21
N GLN A 79 7.85 15.31 9.25
CA GLN A 79 7.96 14.40 10.40
C GLN A 79 8.58 15.18 11.57
N LYS A 80 7.75 15.75 12.44
CA LYS A 80 8.14 16.08 13.81
C LYS A 80 7.75 14.89 14.70
N LEU A 81 8.75 14.39 15.43
CA LEU A 81 8.56 13.46 16.55
C LEU A 81 7.72 14.13 17.65
#